data_AF-A0A965T5K5-F1
#
_entry.id   AF-A0A965T5K5-F1
#
_cell.length_a   1.000
_cell.length_b   1.000
_cell.length_c   1.000
_cell.angle_alpha   90.00
_cell.angle_beta   90.00
_cell.angle_gamma   90.00
#
_symmetry.space_group_name_H-M   'P 1'
#
loop_
_entity.id
_entity.type
_entity.pdbx_description
1 polymer ?
#
loop_
_entity_poly.entity_id
_entity_poly.type
_entity_poly.pdbx_seq_one_letter_code
_entity_poly.pdbx_strand_id
1 'polypeptide(L)'
;MIASIRQKFNAAFTEEAYHKYLASLNKTFPNALDFSVAETPIFIDKDFTEKVLTTGDYINNQIQSAHFESMTNPSLKNVPFFPNETPLPACIVMDFALAENEQSELVPALIELQGFPSLFAYEILQDECIRKIYDIPDGYSPYLSGYTKEKYLAHLETILKGISIQENTISNSVKHTVLLEIL
;
A
#
# COMPACT_ATOMS: atom_id res chain seq x y z
N MET A 1 6.80 -16.92 4.68
CA MET A 1 8.09 -16.26 4.39
C MET A 1 9.07 -17.27 3.83
N ILE A 2 9.77 -16.94 2.75
CA ILE A 2 10.68 -17.88 2.07
C ILE A 2 11.94 -18.09 2.91
N ALA A 3 12.08 -19.29 3.47
CA ALA A 3 13.09 -19.59 4.48
C ALA A 3 14.54 -19.32 4.01
N SER A 4 14.87 -19.70 2.78
CA SER A 4 16.21 -19.49 2.20
C SER A 4 16.57 -18.01 2.07
N ILE A 5 15.62 -17.18 1.63
CA ILE A 5 15.81 -15.72 1.52
C ILE A 5 15.96 -15.09 2.90
N ARG A 6 15.12 -15.51 3.86
CA ARG A 6 15.22 -15.01 5.23
C ARG A 6 16.56 -15.37 5.88
N GLN A 7 17.03 -16.59 5.70
CA GLN A 7 18.34 -17.02 6.17
C GLN A 7 19.48 -16.22 5.55
N LYS A 8 19.43 -16.00 4.22
CA LYS A 8 20.43 -15.16 3.52
C LYS A 8 20.44 -13.73 4.05
N PHE A 9 19.27 -13.11 4.21
CA PHE A 9 19.15 -11.75 4.74
C PHE A 9 19.68 -11.66 6.18
N ASN A 10 19.24 -12.57 7.06
CA ASN A 10 19.70 -12.61 8.45
C ASN A 10 21.22 -12.80 8.56
N ALA A 11 21.83 -13.61 7.69
CA ALA A 11 23.28 -13.81 7.69
C ALA A 11 24.07 -12.57 7.25
N ALA A 12 23.46 -11.70 6.45
CA ALA A 12 24.05 -10.43 6.00
C ALA A 12 23.71 -9.25 6.94
N PHE A 13 22.77 -9.43 7.87
CA PHE A 13 22.31 -8.39 8.76
C PHE A 13 23.39 -7.99 9.78
N THR A 14 23.54 -6.69 10.00
CA THR A 14 24.32 -6.12 11.11
C THR A 14 23.58 -4.91 11.68
N GLU A 15 23.76 -4.63 12.97
CA GLU A 15 23.22 -3.42 13.61
C GLU A 15 23.73 -2.14 12.90
N GLU A 16 25.00 -2.14 12.48
CA GLU A 16 25.59 -1.02 11.73
C GLU A 16 24.85 -0.76 10.40
N ALA A 17 24.53 -1.82 9.65
CA ALA A 17 23.75 -1.70 8.42
C ALA A 17 22.34 -1.16 8.72
N TYR A 18 21.70 -1.67 9.76
CA TYR A 18 20.36 -1.21 10.16
C TYR A 18 20.35 0.28 10.53
N HIS A 19 21.33 0.74 11.32
CA HIS A 19 21.48 2.16 11.63
C HIS A 19 21.76 3.02 10.39
N LYS A 20 22.54 2.52 9.42
CA LYS A 20 22.73 3.20 8.12
C LYS A 20 21.42 3.30 7.34
N TYR A 21 20.59 2.27 7.38
CA TYR A 21 19.27 2.27 6.75
C TYR A 21 18.33 3.31 7.41
N LEU A 22 18.23 3.30 8.74
CA LEU A 22 17.46 4.31 9.48
C LEU A 22 17.96 5.74 9.23
N ALA A 23 19.29 5.93 9.18
CA ALA A 23 19.88 7.22 8.85
C ALA A 23 19.56 7.64 7.41
N SER A 24 19.53 6.70 6.47
CA SER A 24 19.15 7.00 5.08
C SER A 24 17.69 7.43 4.96
N LEU A 25 16.79 6.80 5.70
CA LEU A 25 15.37 7.16 5.75
C LEU A 25 15.18 8.56 6.35
N ASN A 26 15.82 8.81 7.50
CA ASN A 26 15.72 10.09 8.20
C ASN A 26 16.39 11.27 7.48
N LYS A 27 17.26 11.01 6.49
CA LYS A 27 17.98 12.07 5.77
C LYS A 27 17.04 13.04 5.04
N THR A 28 15.98 12.53 4.43
CA THR A 28 15.05 13.35 3.64
C THR A 28 14.15 14.19 4.53
N PHE A 29 13.73 13.62 5.67
CA PHE A 29 12.85 14.27 6.65
C PHE A 29 13.37 14.02 8.07
N PRO A 30 14.35 14.81 8.54
CA PRO A 30 14.96 14.61 9.85
C PRO A 30 13.93 14.68 10.99
N ASN A 31 13.96 13.69 11.88
CA ASN A 31 13.06 13.55 13.04
C ASN A 31 11.57 13.40 12.69
N ALA A 32 11.23 13.11 11.42
CA ALA A 32 9.84 12.95 11.00
C ALA A 32 9.31 11.52 11.21
N LEU A 33 10.19 10.54 11.45
CA LEU A 33 9.77 9.17 11.75
C LEU A 33 9.48 9.03 13.24
N ASP A 34 8.20 8.88 13.57
CA ASP A 34 7.68 8.64 14.91
C ASP A 34 7.29 7.17 15.17
N PHE A 35 7.52 6.30 14.19
CA PHE A 35 7.27 4.86 14.28
C PHE A 35 8.54 4.02 14.06
N SER A 36 8.48 2.76 14.52
CA SER A 36 9.57 1.79 14.35
C SER A 36 9.59 1.23 12.93
N VAL A 37 10.78 1.11 12.35
CA VAL A 37 10.96 0.49 11.03
C VAL A 37 11.48 -0.93 11.21
N ALA A 38 10.85 -1.92 10.57
CA ALA A 38 11.31 -3.30 10.66
C ALA A 38 12.72 -3.46 10.07
N GLU A 39 13.54 -4.30 10.72
CA GLU A 39 14.92 -4.58 10.32
C GLU A 39 15.01 -5.44 9.06
N THR A 40 13.97 -6.23 8.78
CA THR A 40 13.95 -7.22 7.68
C THR A 40 12.64 -7.14 6.91
N PRO A 41 12.69 -7.06 5.56
CA PRO A 41 11.51 -7.13 4.72
C PRO A 41 10.78 -8.46 4.80
N ILE A 42 9.50 -8.43 4.44
CA ILE A 42 8.73 -9.64 4.17
C ILE A 42 8.87 -9.98 2.69
N PHE A 43 9.36 -11.18 2.40
CA PHE A 43 9.42 -11.73 1.05
C PHE A 43 8.24 -12.68 0.84
N ILE A 44 7.41 -12.34 -0.12
CA ILE A 44 6.18 -13.04 -0.50
C ILE A 44 6.43 -13.77 -1.82
N ASP A 45 6.06 -15.05 -1.90
CA ASP A 45 6.18 -15.81 -3.15
C ASP A 45 5.05 -15.49 -4.13
N LYS A 46 5.21 -15.94 -5.37
CA LYS A 46 4.26 -15.67 -6.45
C LYS A 46 2.86 -16.24 -6.18
N ASP A 47 2.77 -17.41 -5.53
CA ASP A 47 1.49 -18.05 -5.23
C ASP A 47 0.68 -17.18 -4.26
N PHE A 48 1.31 -16.72 -3.18
CA PHE A 48 0.65 -15.87 -2.22
C PHE A 48 0.37 -14.47 -2.77
N THR A 49 1.26 -13.91 -3.60
CA THR A 49 0.97 -12.66 -4.33
C THR A 49 -0.29 -12.78 -5.17
N GLU A 50 -0.47 -13.88 -5.91
CA GLU A 50 -1.66 -14.11 -6.73
C GLU A 50 -2.93 -14.22 -5.88
N LYS A 51 -2.85 -14.89 -4.71
CA LYS A 51 -3.97 -14.96 -3.76
C LYS A 51 -4.39 -13.57 -3.27
N VAL A 52 -3.42 -12.71 -2.91
CA VAL A 52 -3.69 -11.33 -2.48
C VAL A 52 -4.33 -10.53 -3.61
N LEU A 53 -3.79 -10.59 -4.83
CA LEU A 53 -4.34 -9.89 -5.99
C LEU A 53 -5.76 -10.35 -6.32
N THR A 54 -6.00 -11.67 -6.36
CA THR A 54 -7.33 -12.25 -6.61
C THR A 54 -8.33 -11.81 -5.54
N THR A 55 -7.90 -11.75 -4.27
CA THR A 55 -8.75 -11.30 -3.16
C THR A 55 -9.07 -9.81 -3.28
N GLY A 56 -8.07 -8.99 -3.63
CA GLY A 56 -8.25 -7.57 -3.88
C GLY A 56 -9.22 -7.31 -5.05
N ASP A 57 -9.09 -8.04 -6.15
CA ASP A 57 -9.99 -7.95 -7.31
C ASP A 57 -11.41 -8.36 -6.95
N TYR A 58 -11.57 -9.43 -6.16
CA TYR A 58 -12.88 -9.83 -5.65
C TYR A 58 -13.53 -8.70 -4.83
N ILE A 59 -12.81 -8.11 -3.88
CA ILE A 59 -13.31 -7.02 -3.04
C ILE A 59 -13.66 -5.80 -3.90
N ASN A 60 -12.78 -5.41 -4.83
CA ASN A 60 -13.02 -4.32 -5.76
C ASN A 60 -14.30 -4.53 -6.59
N ASN A 61 -14.55 -5.77 -7.04
CA ASN A 61 -15.78 -6.11 -7.77
C ASN A 61 -17.03 -6.00 -6.89
N GLN A 62 -16.94 -6.38 -5.60
CA GLN A 62 -18.06 -6.21 -4.66
C GLN A 62 -18.37 -4.72 -4.43
N ILE A 63 -17.35 -3.89 -4.22
CA ILE A 63 -17.50 -2.44 -3.99
C ILE A 63 -18.13 -1.75 -5.21
N GLN A 64 -17.71 -2.14 -6.42
CA GLN A 64 -18.23 -1.57 -7.67
C GLN A 64 -19.58 -2.15 -8.10
N SER A 65 -20.13 -3.13 -7.37
CA SER A 65 -21.38 -3.75 -7.75
C SER A 65 -22.57 -2.80 -7.56
N ALA A 66 -23.57 -2.89 -8.44
CA ALA A 66 -24.78 -2.07 -8.37
C ALA A 66 -25.59 -2.25 -7.06
N HIS A 67 -25.34 -3.33 -6.32
CA HIS A 67 -26.03 -3.62 -5.07
C HIS A 67 -25.25 -3.14 -3.83
N PHE A 68 -23.99 -2.72 -3.97
CA PHE A 68 -23.12 -2.38 -2.84
C PHE A 68 -23.76 -1.34 -1.92
N GLU A 69 -24.22 -0.22 -2.46
CA GLU A 69 -24.90 0.84 -1.69
C GLU A 69 -26.12 0.31 -0.93
N SER A 70 -26.95 -0.52 -1.58
CA SER A 70 -28.14 -1.06 -0.92
C SER A 70 -27.81 -2.00 0.25
N MET A 71 -26.68 -2.69 0.18
CA MET A 71 -26.20 -3.58 1.24
C MET A 71 -25.55 -2.82 2.39
N THR A 72 -24.88 -1.69 2.12
CA THR A 72 -24.09 -0.94 3.12
C THR A 72 -24.85 0.23 3.75
N ASN A 73 -25.80 0.84 3.05
CA ASN A 73 -26.62 1.95 3.55
C ASN A 73 -27.26 1.71 4.93
N PRO A 74 -27.76 0.50 5.27
CA PRO A 74 -28.28 0.23 6.60
C PRO A 74 -27.26 0.46 7.74
N SER A 75 -25.97 0.30 7.47
CA SER A 75 -24.88 0.55 8.42
C SER A 75 -24.59 2.04 8.62
N LEU A 76 -25.02 2.89 7.68
CA LEU A 76 -24.81 4.35 7.70
C LEU A 76 -25.96 5.13 8.37
N LYS A 77 -26.98 4.44 8.93
CA LYS A 77 -28.18 5.08 9.51
C LYS A 77 -27.91 6.18 10.54
N ASN A 78 -26.79 6.10 11.25
CA ASN A 78 -26.40 7.05 12.29
C ASN A 78 -25.22 7.95 11.87
N VAL A 79 -24.84 7.93 10.59
CA VAL A 79 -23.77 8.74 10.03
C VAL A 79 -24.39 10.01 9.43
N PRO A 80 -23.86 11.22 9.72
CA PRO A 80 -24.32 12.45 9.07
C PRO A 80 -24.24 12.35 7.56
N PHE A 81 -25.19 12.97 6.86
CA PHE A 81 -25.10 13.12 5.41
C PHE A 81 -24.04 14.18 5.06
N PHE A 82 -23.11 13.83 4.19
CA PHE A 82 -22.12 14.77 3.65
C PHE A 82 -22.47 15.10 2.19
N PRO A 83 -22.65 16.40 1.84
CA PRO A 83 -22.95 16.77 0.46
C PRO A 83 -21.73 16.56 -0.44
N ASN A 84 -21.98 16.20 -1.70
CA ASN A 84 -20.99 16.03 -2.77
C ASN A 84 -20.04 14.83 -2.61
N GLU A 85 -20.47 13.76 -1.93
CA GLU A 85 -19.77 12.48 -1.96
C GLU A 85 -19.69 11.91 -3.39
N THR A 86 -18.56 11.31 -3.73
CA THR A 86 -18.38 10.57 -4.98
C THR A 86 -18.80 9.11 -4.80
N PRO A 87 -19.33 8.44 -5.84
CA PRO A 87 -19.75 7.03 -5.71
C PRO A 87 -18.63 6.07 -5.32
N LEU A 88 -17.38 6.40 -5.65
CA LEU A 88 -16.18 5.62 -5.31
C LEU A 88 -15.09 6.54 -4.74
N PRO A 89 -14.25 6.03 -3.84
CA PRO A 89 -13.04 6.74 -3.44
C PRO A 89 -12.02 6.70 -4.59
N ALA A 90 -11.13 7.69 -4.68
CA ALA A 90 -10.08 7.68 -5.71
C ALA A 90 -8.94 6.70 -5.42
N CYS A 91 -8.83 6.24 -4.17
CA CYS A 91 -7.87 5.23 -3.74
C CYS A 91 -8.47 4.39 -2.62
N ILE A 92 -8.03 3.14 -2.54
CA ILE A 92 -8.35 2.23 -1.45
C ILE A 92 -7.07 1.54 -0.98
N VAL A 93 -6.92 1.41 0.33
CA VAL A 93 -5.92 0.58 0.99
C VAL A 93 -6.63 -0.64 1.56
N MET A 94 -6.07 -1.82 1.31
CA MET A 94 -6.60 -3.09 1.79
C MET A 94 -5.56 -3.78 2.66
N ASP A 95 -5.85 -3.87 3.95
CA ASP A 95 -4.95 -4.51 4.90
C ASP A 95 -5.29 -5.99 5.01
N PHE A 96 -4.31 -6.84 4.68
CA PHE A 96 -4.45 -8.29 4.77
C PHE A 96 -3.55 -8.86 5.86
N ALA A 97 -4.13 -9.68 6.74
CA ALA A 97 -3.37 -10.59 7.56
C ALA A 97 -2.95 -11.82 6.76
N LEU A 98 -1.77 -12.35 7.08
CA LEU A 98 -1.33 -13.67 6.65
C LEU A 98 -1.94 -14.68 7.64
N ALA A 99 -2.95 -15.43 7.20
CA ALA A 99 -3.69 -16.38 8.01
C ALA A 99 -3.56 -17.81 7.46
N GLU A 100 -3.93 -18.81 8.27
CA GLU A 100 -4.05 -20.20 7.84
C GLU A 100 -5.53 -20.59 7.76
N ASN A 101 -5.93 -21.27 6.69
CA ASN A 101 -7.27 -21.86 6.59
C ASN A 101 -7.35 -23.21 7.33
N GLU A 102 -8.52 -23.86 7.28
CA GLU A 102 -8.75 -25.17 7.91
C GLU A 102 -7.84 -26.28 7.37
N GLN A 103 -7.26 -26.09 6.19
CA GLN A 103 -6.33 -27.01 5.53
C GLN A 103 -4.86 -26.65 5.82
N SER A 104 -4.60 -25.70 6.73
CA SER A 104 -3.26 -25.17 7.05
C SER A 104 -2.54 -24.52 5.86
N GLU A 105 -3.29 -24.02 4.88
CA GLU A 105 -2.75 -23.25 3.76
C GLU A 105 -2.72 -21.77 4.10
N LEU A 106 -1.64 -21.09 3.72
CA LEU A 106 -1.52 -19.65 3.89
C LEU A 106 -2.48 -18.92 2.94
N VAL A 107 -3.34 -18.09 3.51
CA VAL A 107 -4.38 -17.30 2.83
C VAL A 107 -4.37 -15.83 3.31
N PRO A 108 -4.66 -14.86 2.45
CA PRO A 108 -4.89 -13.49 2.87
C PRO A 108 -6.26 -13.34 3.52
N ALA A 109 -6.32 -12.71 4.69
CA ALA A 109 -7.56 -12.39 5.40
C ALA A 109 -7.70 -10.88 5.54
N LEU A 110 -8.79 -10.31 5.00
CA LEU A 110 -9.04 -8.88 5.07
C LEU A 110 -9.23 -8.43 6.53
N ILE A 111 -8.47 -7.43 6.94
CA ILE A 111 -8.54 -6.80 8.26
C ILE A 111 -9.27 -5.47 8.17
N GLU A 112 -8.85 -4.60 7.25
CA GLU A 112 -9.38 -3.24 7.14
C GLU A 112 -9.40 -2.75 5.69
N LEU A 113 -10.34 -1.85 5.39
CA LEU A 113 -10.43 -1.09 4.15
C LEU A 113 -10.39 0.41 4.49
N GLN A 114 -9.46 1.15 3.88
CA GLN A 114 -9.31 2.59 4.09
C GLN A 114 -9.36 3.35 2.76
N GLY A 115 -10.06 4.48 2.75
CA GLY A 115 -10.34 5.27 1.53
C GLY A 115 -9.47 6.50 1.34
N PHE A 116 -8.31 6.58 2.00
CA PHE A 116 -7.41 7.75 1.94
C PHE A 116 -5.96 7.35 1.67
N PRO A 117 -5.17 8.18 0.96
CA PRO A 117 -3.80 7.85 0.58
C PRO A 117 -2.83 8.13 1.73
N SER A 118 -2.64 7.17 2.63
CA SER A 118 -1.61 7.19 3.66
C SER A 118 -0.40 6.36 3.24
N LEU A 119 0.81 6.75 3.67
CA LEU A 119 2.09 6.04 3.47
C LEU A 119 2.57 5.77 2.02
N PHE A 120 1.77 6.03 0.99
CA PHE A 120 2.11 5.74 -0.42
C PHE A 120 3.47 6.30 -0.88
N ALA A 121 3.80 7.54 -0.51
CA ALA A 121 5.11 8.12 -0.82
C ALA A 121 6.23 7.59 0.11
N TYR A 122 5.89 7.21 1.34
CA TYR A 122 6.83 6.64 2.29
C TYR A 122 7.33 5.27 1.82
N GLU A 123 6.45 4.40 1.31
CA GLU A 123 6.80 3.06 0.81
C GLU A 123 7.84 3.12 -0.32
N ILE A 124 7.72 4.11 -1.21
CA ILE A 124 8.71 4.36 -2.28
C ILE A 124 10.06 4.72 -1.66
N LEU A 125 10.08 5.69 -0.74
CA LEU A 125 11.30 6.12 -0.06
C LEU A 125 11.95 4.95 0.71
N GLN A 126 11.12 4.12 1.34
CA GLN A 126 11.55 2.94 2.09
C GLN A 126 12.26 1.93 1.20
N ASP A 127 11.67 1.57 0.05
CA ASP A 127 12.29 0.65 -0.93
C ASP A 127 13.62 1.21 -1.48
N GLU A 128 13.68 2.52 -1.77
CA GLU A 128 14.93 3.15 -2.20
C GLU A 128 16.01 3.14 -1.13
N CYS A 129 15.65 3.38 0.12
CA CYS A 129 16.58 3.40 1.24
C CYS A 129 17.08 2.01 1.58
N ILE A 130 16.21 1.00 1.60
CA ILE A 130 16.62 -0.35 1.98
C ILE A 130 17.53 -0.98 0.92
N ARG A 131 17.26 -0.77 -0.38
CA ARG A 131 18.09 -1.27 -1.48
C ARG A 131 19.47 -0.61 -1.57
N LYS A 132 19.68 0.57 -0.97
CA LYS A 132 21.01 1.19 -0.86
C LYS A 132 21.92 0.46 0.13
N ILE A 133 21.33 -0.25 1.09
CA ILE A 133 22.04 -0.82 2.23
C ILE A 133 22.08 -2.34 2.17
N TYR A 134 21.01 -2.98 1.70
CA TYR A 134 20.85 -4.42 1.67
C TYR A 134 20.73 -4.97 0.24
N ASP A 135 21.25 -6.17 0.03
CA ASP A 135 21.10 -6.94 -1.20
C ASP A 135 19.69 -7.57 -1.24
N ILE A 136 18.76 -6.88 -1.91
CA ILE A 136 17.40 -7.39 -2.15
C ILE A 136 17.44 -8.28 -3.40
N PRO A 137 16.98 -9.55 -3.33
CA PRO A 137 17.04 -10.45 -4.47
C PRO A 137 16.31 -9.92 -5.71
N ASP A 138 16.84 -10.24 -6.89
CA ASP A 138 16.19 -9.95 -8.16
C ASP A 138 14.80 -10.59 -8.24
N GLY A 139 13.89 -9.91 -8.95
CA GLY A 139 12.50 -10.34 -9.11
C GLY A 139 11.58 -9.98 -7.95
N TYR A 140 12.09 -9.35 -6.87
CA TYR A 140 11.26 -8.76 -5.81
C TYR A 140 11.12 -7.26 -5.98
N SER A 141 9.89 -6.79 -5.81
CA SER A 141 9.49 -5.40 -5.99
C SER A 141 8.35 -5.08 -5.02
N PRO A 142 8.28 -3.86 -4.45
CA PRO A 142 7.10 -3.40 -3.72
C PRO A 142 5.94 -3.07 -4.68
N TYR A 143 6.21 -2.92 -5.97
CA TYR A 143 5.21 -2.61 -6.99
C TYR A 143 4.53 -3.87 -7.50
N LEU A 144 3.19 -3.81 -7.58
CA LEU A 144 2.32 -4.86 -8.12
C LEU A 144 1.78 -4.48 -9.51
N SER A 145 1.11 -5.41 -10.19
CA SER A 145 0.34 -5.15 -11.42
C SER A 145 1.11 -4.44 -12.55
N GLY A 146 2.42 -4.71 -12.67
CA GLY A 146 3.27 -4.13 -13.72
C GLY A 146 3.64 -2.65 -13.53
N TYR A 147 3.38 -2.11 -12.33
CA TYR A 147 3.89 -0.80 -11.93
C TYR A 147 5.41 -0.82 -11.80
N THR A 148 6.00 0.32 -12.14
CA THR A 148 7.37 0.70 -11.77
C THR A 148 7.28 1.92 -10.86
N LYS A 149 8.40 2.32 -10.24
CA LYS A 149 8.46 3.55 -9.46
C LYS A 149 7.91 4.76 -10.22
N GLU A 150 8.29 4.90 -11.49
CA GLU A 150 7.92 6.04 -12.35
C GLU A 150 6.41 6.02 -12.63
N LYS A 151 5.86 4.86 -13.01
CA LYS A 151 4.42 4.71 -13.25
C LYS A 151 3.62 4.95 -11.97
N TYR A 152 4.12 4.48 -10.83
CA TYR A 152 3.47 4.62 -9.54
C TYR A 152 3.45 6.10 -9.12
N LEU A 153 4.58 6.80 -9.20
CA LEU A 153 4.66 8.23 -8.89
C LEU A 153 3.77 9.06 -9.80
N ALA A 154 3.75 8.77 -11.10
CA ALA A 154 2.88 9.48 -12.04
C ALA A 154 1.39 9.29 -11.69
N HIS A 155 0.99 8.06 -11.32
CA HIS A 155 -0.38 7.78 -10.92
C HIS A 155 -0.74 8.40 -9.56
N LEU A 156 0.17 8.35 -8.60
CA LEU A 156 0.00 9.01 -7.31
C LEU A 156 -0.18 10.52 -7.48
N GLU A 157 0.61 11.14 -8.35
CA GLU A 157 0.52 12.56 -8.67
C GLU A 157 -0.85 12.94 -9.25
N THR A 158 -1.43 12.11 -10.13
CA THR A 158 -2.78 12.37 -10.66
C THR A 158 -3.83 12.31 -9.56
N ILE A 159 -3.74 11.34 -8.65
CA ILE A 159 -4.65 11.23 -7.50
C ILE A 159 -4.52 12.46 -6.60
N LEU A 160 -3.31 12.80 -6.15
CA LEU A 160 -3.08 13.92 -5.23
C LEU A 160 -3.49 15.28 -5.82
N LYS A 161 -3.25 15.49 -7.12
CA LYS A 161 -3.62 16.73 -7.81
C LYS A 161 -5.10 16.80 -8.22
N GLY A 162 -5.85 15.70 -8.11
CA GLY A 162 -7.22 15.62 -8.62
C GLY A 162 -7.29 15.79 -10.13
N ILE A 163 -6.36 15.17 -10.87
CA ILE A 163 -6.33 15.21 -12.33
C ILE A 163 -6.90 13.89 -12.84
N SER A 164 -8.01 13.97 -13.58
CA SER A 164 -8.54 12.81 -14.30
C SER A 164 -8.09 12.88 -15.77
N ILE A 165 -7.48 11.80 -16.25
CA ILE A 165 -7.12 11.61 -17.65
C ILE A 165 -8.06 10.55 -18.22
N GLN A 166 -9.25 10.95 -18.66
CA GLN A 166 -10.13 10.12 -19.46
C GLN A 166 -10.01 10.53 -20.92
N GLU A 167 -9.68 9.58 -21.79
CA GLU A 167 -9.77 9.74 -23.27
C GLU A 167 -9.14 11.04 -23.82
N ASN A 168 -7.91 11.36 -23.41
CA ASN A 168 -7.19 12.60 -23.79
C ASN A 168 -7.85 13.93 -23.38
N THR A 169 -8.82 13.90 -22.46
CA THR A 169 -9.41 15.10 -21.86
C THR A 169 -8.92 15.25 -20.43
N ILE A 170 -8.26 16.38 -20.14
CA ILE A 170 -7.87 16.74 -18.77
C ILE A 170 -9.06 17.41 -18.11
N SER A 171 -9.65 16.77 -17.11
CA SER A 171 -10.64 17.41 -16.23
C SER A 171 -10.08 17.53 -14.82
N ASN A 172 -10.36 18.67 -14.18
CA ASN A 172 -10.05 18.88 -12.77
C ASN A 172 -11.17 18.19 -11.96
N SER A 173 -10.84 17.13 -11.24
CA SER A 173 -11.70 16.54 -10.23
C SER A 173 -11.47 17.21 -8.87
N VAL A 174 -12.17 16.74 -7.83
CA VAL A 174 -11.91 17.14 -6.45
C VAL A 174 -10.46 16.80 -6.12
N LYS A 175 -9.69 17.79 -5.64
CA LYS A 175 -8.34 17.58 -5.14
C LYS A 175 -8.42 16.75 -3.86
N HIS A 176 -7.55 15.77 -3.71
CA HIS A 176 -7.47 15.04 -2.46
C HIS A 176 -6.87 15.94 -1.37
N THR A 177 -7.55 15.99 -0.22
CA THR A 177 -6.99 16.60 0.97
C THR A 177 -5.90 15.68 1.50
N VAL A 178 -4.65 16.09 1.33
CA VAL A 178 -3.54 15.51 2.09
C VAL A 178 -3.60 16.13 3.47
N LEU A 179 -3.99 15.34 4.47
CA LEU A 179 -3.85 15.73 5.87
C LEU A 179 -2.37 15.67 6.21
N LEU A 180 -1.71 16.81 6.11
CA LEU A 180 -0.40 16.99 6.73
C LEU A 180 -0.68 17.22 8.21
N GLU A 181 -0.33 16.26 9.05
CA GLU A 181 -0.26 16.51 10.49
C GLU A 181 0.87 17.53 10.68
N ILE A 182 0.48 18.79 10.88
CA ILE A 182 1.40 19.86 11.27
C ILE A 182 1.55 19.73 12.78
N LEU A 183 2.59 19.02 13.22
CA LEU A 183 3.07 19.05 14.60
C LEU A 183 3.78 20.37 14.89
#